data_AF-Q1D7M0-F1
#
_entry.id   AF-Q1D7M0-F1
#
_cell.length_a   1.000
_cell.length_b   1.000
_cell.length_c   1.000
_cell.angle_alpha   90.00
_cell.angle_beta   90.00
_cell.angle_gamma   90.00
#
_symmetry.space_group_name_H-M   'P 1'
#
loop_
_entity.id
_entity.type
_entity.pdbx_description
1 polymer ?
#
loop_
_entity_poly.entity_id
_entity_poly.type
_entity_poly.pdbx_seq_one_letter_code
_entity_poly.pdbx_strand_id
1 'polypeptide(L)'
;MSTRCWPRGMTLMVQIQENWADVRGQVLSWRQQSDVLHHGLLELTVTHVQAVEGFANLSRGIEGSTIRVYVPAEPGQARELAAGDLVSCRIRKTQHARYFSRPGRLEVLRLTDT
;
A
#
# COMPACT_ATOMS: atom_id res chain seq x y z
N MET A 1 -45.72 -35.01 -5.13
CA MET A 1 -44.45 -34.46 -5.67
C MET A 1 -44.49 -32.96 -5.44
N SER A 2 -43.66 -32.43 -4.53
CA SER A 2 -43.66 -31.00 -4.19
C SER A 2 -42.28 -30.42 -4.49
N THR A 3 -42.24 -29.53 -5.47
CA THR A 3 -41.03 -28.91 -6.02
C THR A 3 -40.49 -27.89 -5.02
N ARG A 4 -39.34 -28.16 -4.43
CA ARG A 4 -38.64 -27.21 -3.56
C ARG A 4 -38.03 -26.10 -4.41
N CYS A 5 -38.63 -24.92 -4.36
CA CYS A 5 -38.04 -23.68 -4.86
C CYS A 5 -36.93 -23.22 -3.89
N TRP A 6 -35.68 -23.19 -4.34
CA TRP A 6 -34.57 -22.59 -3.59
C TRP A 6 -34.68 -21.05 -3.66
N PRO A 7 -34.43 -20.31 -2.57
CA PRO A 7 -34.43 -18.86 -2.62
C PRO A 7 -33.29 -18.34 -3.49
N ARG A 8 -33.63 -17.35 -4.34
CA ARG A 8 -32.74 -16.70 -5.30
C ARG A 8 -31.52 -16.09 -4.61
N GLY A 9 -30.40 -16.09 -5.35
CA GLY A 9 -29.05 -15.78 -4.89
C GLY A 9 -28.95 -14.58 -3.95
N MET A 10 -28.36 -14.82 -2.78
CA MET A 10 -27.77 -13.76 -1.98
C MET A 10 -26.53 -13.28 -2.72
N THR A 11 -26.68 -12.20 -3.48
CA THR A 11 -25.54 -11.39 -3.93
C THR A 11 -24.87 -10.86 -2.66
N LEU A 12 -23.78 -11.50 -2.23
CA LEU A 12 -22.89 -10.94 -1.21
C LEU A 12 -22.34 -9.63 -1.77
N MET A 13 -22.98 -8.51 -1.40
CA MET A 13 -22.43 -7.18 -1.63
C MET A 13 -21.17 -7.06 -0.77
N VAL A 14 -20.02 -7.45 -1.34
CA VAL A 14 -18.72 -7.16 -0.73
C VAL A 14 -18.47 -5.68 -0.95
N GLN A 15 -18.85 -4.87 0.04
CA GLN A 15 -18.43 -3.47 0.09
C GLN A 15 -16.93 -3.47 0.38
N ILE A 16 -16.11 -3.21 -0.64
CA ILE A 16 -14.68 -2.98 -0.45
C ILE A 16 -14.56 -1.64 0.28
N GLN A 17 -14.36 -1.68 1.59
CA GLN A 17 -14.08 -0.47 2.36
C GLN A 17 -12.67 0.02 2.02
N GLU A 18 -12.59 1.20 1.40
CA GLU A 18 -11.32 1.86 1.14
C GLU A 18 -10.63 2.27 2.45
N ASN A 19 -9.33 1.97 2.55
CA ASN A 19 -8.55 2.13 3.79
C ASN A 19 -7.20 2.83 3.57
N TRP A 20 -7.25 4.08 3.11
CA TRP A 20 -6.04 4.83 2.80
C TRP A 20 -5.36 5.42 4.05
N ALA A 21 -4.04 5.32 4.09
CA ALA A 21 -3.17 5.99 5.06
C ALA A 21 -1.94 6.55 4.33
N ASP A 22 -1.47 7.72 4.74
CA ASP A 22 -0.19 8.27 4.30
C ASP A 22 0.92 7.79 5.25
N VAL A 23 1.97 7.21 4.69
CA VAL A 23 3.06 6.59 5.46
C VAL A 23 4.38 7.21 5.05
N ARG A 24 5.19 7.56 6.05
CA ARG A 24 6.58 7.96 5.85
C ARG A 24 7.51 6.94 6.47
N GLY A 25 8.67 6.76 5.85
CA GLY A 25 9.65 5.82 6.35
C GLY A 25 10.96 5.86 5.59
N GLN A 26 11.91 5.08 6.07
CA GLN A 26 13.22 4.92 5.44
C GLN A 26 13.21 3.67 4.58
N VAL A 27 13.65 3.80 3.33
CA VAL A 27 13.80 2.68 2.39
C VAL A 27 14.89 1.74 2.89
N LEU A 28 14.55 0.46 3.02
CA LEU A 28 15.51 -0.61 3.27
C LEU A 28 15.94 -1.27 1.97
N SER A 29 14.98 -1.57 1.10
CA SER A 29 15.26 -2.13 -0.21
C SER A 29 14.15 -1.83 -1.21
N TRP A 30 14.53 -1.78 -2.49
CA TRP A 30 13.61 -1.71 -3.61
C TRP A 30 14.01 -2.76 -4.64
N ARG A 31 13.02 -3.52 -5.13
CA ARG A 31 13.23 -4.44 -6.26
C ARG A 31 12.03 -4.48 -7.16
N GLN A 32 12.26 -4.52 -8.47
CA GLN A 32 11.20 -4.81 -9.42
C GLN A 32 10.79 -6.28 -9.28
N GLN A 33 9.49 -6.55 -9.25
CA GLN A 33 8.93 -7.90 -9.16
C GLN A 33 8.50 -8.33 -10.57
N SER A 34 9.03 -9.44 -11.07
CA SER A 34 8.64 -10.00 -12.37
C SER A 34 7.29 -10.71 -12.33
N ASP A 35 6.85 -11.12 -11.15
CA ASP A 35 5.62 -11.87 -10.87
C ASP A 35 4.37 -10.99 -10.71
N VAL A 36 4.53 -9.69 -10.47
CA VAL A 36 3.42 -8.72 -10.43
C VAL A 36 3.63 -7.69 -11.52
N LEU A 37 2.87 -7.83 -12.61
CA LEU A 37 2.97 -6.97 -13.79
C LEU A 37 2.95 -5.49 -13.37
N HIS A 38 3.98 -4.75 -13.77
CA HIS A 38 4.14 -3.32 -13.50
C HIS A 38 4.22 -2.94 -12.01
N HIS A 39 4.67 -3.82 -11.11
CA HIS A 39 4.93 -3.47 -9.71
C HIS A 39 6.35 -3.84 -9.27
N GLY A 40 6.88 -3.07 -8.33
CA GLY A 40 8.03 -3.44 -7.53
C GLY A 40 7.65 -3.56 -6.06
N LEU A 41 8.53 -4.19 -5.30
CA LEU A 41 8.40 -4.35 -3.86
C LEU A 41 9.35 -3.38 -3.16
N LEU A 42 8.76 -2.45 -2.42
CA LEU A 42 9.43 -1.52 -1.54
C LEU A 42 9.39 -2.07 -0.11
N GLU A 43 10.54 -2.26 0.50
CA GLU A 43 10.66 -2.55 1.93
C GLU A 43 11.13 -1.29 2.64
N LEU A 44 10.39 -0.87 3.68
CA LEU A 44 10.69 0.35 4.42
C LEU A 44 10.40 0.20 5.91
N THR A 45 11.19 0.88 6.74
CA THR A 45 10.92 1.07 8.16
C THR A 45 10.02 2.27 8.33
N VAL A 46 8.82 2.06 8.86
CA VAL A 46 7.82 3.12 9.02
C VAL A 46 8.22 4.02 10.19
N THR A 47 8.33 5.31 9.92
CA THR A 47 8.61 6.32 10.95
C THR A 47 7.37 7.10 11.35
N HIS A 48 6.38 7.22 10.45
CA HIS A 48 5.16 7.95 10.72
C HIS A 48 3.98 7.45 9.89
N VAL A 49 2.78 7.42 10.49
CA VAL A 49 1.52 7.07 9.82
C VAL A 49 0.49 8.18 10.05
N GLN A 50 -0.04 8.72 8.97
CA GLN A 50 -1.13 9.70 8.99
C GLN A 50 -2.40 9.10 8.39
N ALA A 51 -3.52 9.24 9.10
CA ALA A 51 -4.83 8.86 8.57
C ALA A 51 -5.23 9.81 7.43
N VAL A 52 -5.82 9.26 6.36
CA VAL A 52 -6.45 10.06 5.31
C VAL A 52 -7.90 10.29 5.69
N GLU A 53 -8.33 11.56 5.72
CA GLU A 53 -9.71 11.93 6.03
C GLU A 53 -10.70 11.22 5.10
N GLY A 54 -11.81 10.73 5.67
CA GLY A 54 -12.84 9.99 4.95
C GLY A 54 -12.54 8.50 4.71
N PHE A 55 -11.38 7.99 5.15
CA PHE A 55 -11.01 6.58 4.99
C PHE A 55 -10.68 5.90 6.33
N ALA A 56 -10.91 4.58 6.39
CA ALA A 56 -10.51 3.80 7.56
C ALA A 56 -8.97 3.65 7.60
N ASN A 57 -8.34 3.99 8.72
CA ASN A 57 -6.90 3.78 8.87
C ASN A 57 -6.60 2.37 9.42
N LEU A 58 -6.49 1.39 8.52
CA LEU A 58 -6.10 0.02 8.86
C LEU A 58 -4.58 -0.17 9.05
N SER A 59 -3.81 0.91 8.89
CA SER A 59 -2.37 0.97 9.08
C SER A 59 -1.98 1.54 10.44
N ARG A 60 -2.95 1.80 11.33
CA ARG A 60 -2.65 2.26 12.69
C ARG A 60 -1.76 1.25 13.42
N GLY A 61 -0.70 1.74 14.06
CA GLY A 61 0.19 0.93 14.90
C GLY A 61 1.33 0.23 14.17
N ILE A 62 1.56 0.51 12.88
CA ILE A 62 2.73 -0.01 12.14
C ILE A 62 3.97 0.87 12.27
N GLU A 63 3.90 2.00 12.99
CA GLU A 63 5.05 2.85 13.29
C GLU A 63 6.14 2.07 14.02
N GLY A 64 7.40 2.28 13.63
CA GLY A 64 8.54 1.51 14.10
C GLY A 64 8.67 0.11 13.49
N SER A 65 7.70 -0.33 12.68
CA SER A 65 7.75 -1.65 12.01
C SER A 65 8.34 -1.56 10.61
N THR A 66 8.91 -2.68 10.15
CA THR A 66 9.27 -2.87 8.74
C THR A 66 8.09 -3.44 7.98
N ILE A 67 7.72 -2.80 6.87
CA ILE A 67 6.62 -3.24 6.00
C ILE A 67 7.09 -3.43 4.56
N ARG A 68 6.32 -4.22 3.81
CA ARG A 68 6.49 -4.43 2.37
C ARG A 68 5.31 -3.86 1.62
N VAL A 69 5.59 -2.93 0.71
CA VAL A 69 4.61 -2.19 -0.07
C VAL A 69 4.82 -2.51 -1.55
N TYR A 70 3.76 -2.98 -2.21
CA TYR A 70 3.73 -3.13 -3.65
C TYR A 70 3.48 -1.76 -4.27
N VAL A 71 4.44 -1.28 -5.04
CA VAL A 71 4.40 0.03 -5.69
C VAL A 71 4.37 -0.17 -7.20
N PRO A 72 3.52 0.54 -7.95
CA PRO A 72 3.62 0.55 -9.41
C PRO A 72 5.04 0.89 -9.88
N ALA A 73 5.66 0.01 -10.66
CA ALA A 73 6.98 0.20 -11.24
C ALA A 73 6.86 1.02 -12.54
N GLU A 74 6.34 2.25 -12.43
CA GLU A 74 6.33 3.18 -13.55
C GLU A 74 7.77 3.60 -13.90
N PRO A 75 8.09 3.84 -15.18
CA PRO A 75 9.39 4.33 -15.60
C PRO A 75 9.72 5.65 -14.87
N GLY A 76 10.75 5.63 -14.00
CA GLY A 76 11.15 6.79 -13.20
C GLY A 76 11.20 6.49 -11.70
N GLN A 77 10.11 5.96 -11.12
CA GLN A 77 10.04 5.66 -9.68
C GLN A 77 11.07 4.61 -9.24
N ALA A 78 11.25 3.57 -10.06
CA ALA A 78 12.12 2.46 -9.70
C ALA A 78 13.62 2.81 -9.69
N ARG A 79 14.05 3.85 -10.42
CA ARG A 79 15.45 4.27 -10.50
C ARG A 79 15.88 5.21 -9.39
N GLU A 80 14.92 5.80 -8.68
CA GLU A 80 15.16 6.86 -7.70
C GLU A 80 15.16 6.36 -6.25
N LEU A 81 14.74 5.13 -5.98
CA LEU A 81 14.67 4.58 -4.63
C LEU A 81 15.97 3.84 -4.27
N ALA A 82 16.81 4.48 -3.48
CA ALA A 82 17.98 3.88 -2.86
C ALA A 82 17.70 3.50 -1.40
N ALA A 83 18.44 2.51 -0.89
CA ALA A 83 18.42 2.20 0.54
C ALA A 83 18.93 3.41 1.33
N GLY A 84 18.23 3.77 2.40
CA GLY A 84 18.52 4.94 3.22
C GLY A 84 17.66 6.17 2.89
N ASP A 85 17.02 6.22 1.72
CA ASP A 85 16.15 7.33 1.33
C ASP A 85 14.95 7.45 2.27
N LEU A 86 14.54 8.68 2.54
CA LEU A 86 13.25 8.96 3.18
C LEU A 86 12.18 9.05 2.10
N VAL A 87 11.07 8.35 2.30
CA VAL A 87 9.95 8.34 1.36
C VAL A 87 8.63 8.64 2.04
N SER A 88 7.70 9.18 1.27
CA SER A 88 6.29 9.34 1.62
C SER A 88 5.45 8.58 0.61
N CYS A 89 4.57 7.69 1.08
CA CYS A 89 3.67 6.94 0.22
C CYS A 89 2.26 6.81 0.80
N ARG A 90 1.25 6.99 -0.06
CA ARG A 90 -0.13 6.65 0.29
C ARG A 90 -0.35 5.16 0.09
N ILE A 91 -0.68 4.44 1.16
CA ILE A 91 -0.89 3.00 1.11
C ILE A 91 -2.30 2.60 1.53
N ARG A 92 -2.72 1.44 1.03
CA ARG A 92 -3.88 0.69 1.53
C ARG A 92 -3.45 -0.70 1.98
N LYS A 93 -4.10 -1.21 3.03
CA LYS A 93 -3.93 -2.57 3.54
C LYS A 93 -5.01 -3.48 2.95
N THR A 94 -4.58 -4.57 2.34
CA THR A 94 -5.48 -5.61 1.82
C THR A 94 -5.72 -6.72 2.86
N GLN A 95 -6.71 -7.58 2.61
CA GLN A 95 -7.10 -8.67 3.52
C GLN A 95 -5.96 -9.66 3.84
N HIS A 96 -4.95 -9.78 2.97
CA HIS A 96 -3.79 -10.67 3.17
C HIS A 96 -2.59 -9.96 3.84
N ALA A 97 -2.83 -8.88 4.60
CA ALA A 97 -1.80 -8.06 5.23
C ALA A 97 -0.74 -7.50 4.26
N ARG A 98 -1.08 -7.40 2.97
CA ARG A 98 -0.23 -6.77 1.95
C ARG A 98 -0.60 -5.30 1.82
N TYR A 99 0.42 -4.45 1.69
CA TYR A 99 0.26 -3.03 1.47
C TYR A 99 0.47 -2.71 -0.02
N PHE A 100 -0.39 -1.86 -0.56
CA PHE A 100 -0.28 -1.38 -1.94
C PHE A 100 -0.26 0.13 -1.93
N SER A 101 0.69 0.73 -2.66
CA SER A 101 0.71 2.17 -2.82
C SER A 101 -0.35 2.63 -3.82
N ARG A 102 -0.82 3.87 -3.66
CA ARG A 102 -1.60 4.56 -4.66
C ARG A 102 -0.65 5.00 -5.80
N PRO A 103 -1.02 4.76 -7.08
CA PRO A 103 -0.25 5.26 -8.21
C PRO A 103 0.00 6.78 -8.13
N GLY A 104 1.20 7.22 -8.49
CA GLY A 104 1.60 8.63 -8.50
C GLY A 104 1.72 9.31 -7.13
N ARG A 105 1.67 8.57 -6.02
CA ARG A 105 1.76 9.11 -4.64
C ARG A 105 2.92 8.53 -3.85
N LEU A 106 4.00 8.14 -4.53
CA LEU A 106 5.28 7.83 -3.92
C LEU A 106 6.22 9.00 -4.19
N GLU A 107 6.78 9.57 -3.13
CA GLU A 107 7.67 10.73 -3.19
C GLU A 107 8.92 10.46 -2.37
N VAL A 108 10.10 10.73 -2.93
CA VAL A 108 11.37 10.73 -2.19
C VAL A 108 11.52 12.09 -1.51
N LEU A 109 11.55 12.07 -0.18
CA LEU A 109 11.78 13.26 0.64
C LEU A 109 13.28 13.52 0.68
N ARG A 110 13.77 14.32 -0.28
CA ARG A 110 15.15 14.79 -0.21
C ARG A 110 15.28 15.71 1.01
N LEU A 111 16.18 15.37 1.92
CA LEU A 111 16.68 16.31 2.91
C LEU A 111 17.37 17.42 2.11
N THR A 112 16.72 18.56 1.94
CA THR A 112 17.40 19.77 1.51
C THR A 112 18.39 20.13 2.60
N ASP A 113 19.67 19.81 2.36
CA ASP A 113 20.81 20.32 3.10
C ASP A 113 20.64 21.85 3.17
N THR A 114 20.36 22.36 4.36
CA THR A 114 20.25 23.81 4.64
C THR A 114 21.23 24.16 5.74
#